data_AF-A0AAD7JPD9-F1
#
_entry.id   AF-A0AAD7JPD9-F1
#
_cell.length_a   1.000
_cell.length_b   1.000
_cell.length_c   1.000
_cell.angle_alpha   90.00
_cell.angle_beta   90.00
_cell.angle_gamma   90.00
#
_symmetry.space_group_name_H-M   'P 1'
#
loop_
_entity.id
_entity.type
_entity.pdbx_description
1 polymer ?
#
loop_
_entity_poly.entity_id
_entity_poly.type
_entity_poly.pdbx_seq_one_letter_code
_entity_poly.pdbx_strand_id
1 'polypeptide(L)' 'LNDEDIPHRTKLSQLITTRFQVEYDTMIQEIQNSLGHVSFTNDIWTRKNLDSHLAITGHYI' A
#
# COMPACT_ATOMS: atom_id res chain seq x y z
N LEU A 1 -26.72 14.44 7.85
CA LEU A 1 -25.88 13.85 6.79
C LEU A 1 -26.74 13.84 5.54
N ASN A 2 -26.34 14.62 4.55
CA ASN A 2 -26.94 14.68 3.22
C ASN A 2 -26.17 13.72 2.29
N ASP A 3 -26.77 13.33 1.16
CA ASP A 3 -26.10 12.43 0.20
C ASP A 3 -24.76 12.97 -0.30
N GLU A 4 -24.61 14.29 -0.37
CA GLU A 4 -23.36 14.98 -0.72
C GLU A 4 -22.24 14.80 0.33
N ASP A 5 -22.56 14.41 1.56
CA ASP A 5 -21.59 14.14 2.61
C ASP A 5 -20.92 12.76 2.41
N ILE A 6 -21.51 11.87 1.60
CA ILE A 6 -20.98 10.54 1.33
C ILE A 6 -20.21 10.57 0.00
N PRO A 7 -18.88 10.38 0.02
CA PRO A 7 -18.10 10.42 -1.21
C PRO A 7 -18.48 9.26 -2.13
N HIS A 8 -18.77 9.58 -3.39
CA HIS A 8 -18.97 8.57 -4.42
C HIS A 8 -17.72 7.70 -4.60
N ARG A 9 -17.89 6.48 -5.14
CA ARG A 9 -16.80 5.52 -5.38
C ARG A 9 -15.58 6.15 -6.06
N THR A 10 -15.80 6.96 -7.09
CA THR A 10 -14.73 7.66 -7.82
C THR A 10 -13.95 8.60 -6.90
N LYS A 11 -14.65 9.35 -6.04
CA LYS A 11 -14.04 10.25 -5.08
C LYS A 11 -13.26 9.48 -4.02
N LEU A 12 -13.81 8.37 -3.52
CA LEU A 12 -13.10 7.48 -2.59
C LEU A 12 -11.82 6.91 -3.20
N SER A 13 -11.87 6.38 -4.43
CA SER A 13 -10.68 5.88 -5.11
C SER A 13 -9.61 6.96 -5.27
N GLN A 14 -9.99 8.18 -5.66
CA GLN A 14 -9.07 9.32 -5.73
C GLN A 14 -8.45 9.62 -4.36
N LEU A 15 -9.25 9.71 -3.31
CA LEU A 15 -8.76 9.99 -1.96
C LEU A 15 -7.79 8.90 -1.47
N ILE A 16 -8.08 7.62 -1.74
CA ILE A 16 -7.21 6.50 -1.39
C ILE A 16 -5.86 6.61 -2.13
N THR A 17 -5.87 6.82 -3.44
CA THR A 17 -4.63 6.93 -4.23
C THR A 17 -3.82 8.18 -3.84
N THR A 18 -4.47 9.32 -3.64
CA THR A 18 -3.79 10.54 -3.18
C THR A 18 -3.15 10.32 -1.82
N ARG A 19 -3.86 9.71 -0.87
CA ARG A 19 -3.29 9.43 0.45
C ARG A 19 -2.16 8.41 0.38
N PHE A 20 -2.32 7.37 -0.42
CA PHE A 20 -1.27 6.37 -0.66
C PHE A 20 0.03 7.02 -1.16
N GLN A 21 -0.05 7.95 -2.11
CA GLN A 21 1.16 8.61 -2.63
C GLN A 21 1.91 9.37 -1.54
N VAL A 22 1.19 10.10 -0.68
CA VAL A 22 1.80 10.85 0.43
C VAL A 22 2.55 9.90 1.38
N GLU A 23 1.89 8.82 1.81
CA GLU A 23 2.50 7.85 2.72
C GLU A 23 3.65 7.09 2.05
N TYR A 24 3.54 6.80 0.75
CA TYR A 24 4.60 6.16 -0.02
C TYR A 24 5.85 7.02 -0.07
N ASP A 25 5.71 8.32 -0.34
CA ASP A 25 6.84 9.25 -0.37
C ASP A 25 7.52 9.34 1.00
N THR A 26 6.74 9.39 2.08
CA THR A 26 7.25 9.32 3.46
C THR A 26 8.01 8.02 3.71
N MET A 27 7.42 6.87 3.39
CA MET A 27 8.04 5.54 3.54
C MET A 27 9.38 5.45 2.80
N ILE A 28 9.48 5.98 1.57
CA ILE A 28 10.73 5.99 0.80
C ILE A 28 11.81 6.81 1.50
N GLN A 29 11.46 7.98 2.05
CA GLN A 29 12.42 8.80 2.80
C GLN A 29 12.92 8.06 4.05
N GLU A 30 12.04 7.36 4.76
CA GLU A 30 12.44 6.56 5.92
C GLU A 30 13.39 5.42 5.52
N ILE A 31 13.04 4.64 4.50
CA ILE A 31 13.87 3.54 3.99
C ILE A 31 15.25 4.02 3.55
N GLN A 32 15.35 5.19 2.90
CA GLN A 32 16.63 5.78 2.49
C GLN A 32 17.56 6.04 3.68
N ASN A 33 17.01 6.29 4.86
CA ASN A 33 17.75 6.53 6.09
C ASN A 33 18.08 5.23 6.87
N SER A 34 17.44 4.10 6.54
CA SER A 34 17.62 2.79 7.18
C SER A 34 18.81 1.97 6.64
N LEU A 35 19.99 2.59 6.50
CA LEU A 35 21.17 1.98 5.87
C LEU A 35 21.55 0.61 6.48
N GLY A 36 21.34 -0.47 5.70
CA GLY A 36 21.69 -1.83 6.09
C GLY A 36 20.64 -2.58 6.92
N HIS A 37 19.51 -1.94 7.25
CA HIS A 37 18.45 -2.49 8.09
C HIS A 37 17.13 -2.71 7.34
N VAL A 38 17.21 -3.01 6.04
CA VAL A 38 16.03 -3.28 5.21
C VAL A 38 15.95 -4.77 4.89
N SER A 39 14.82 -5.39 5.17
CA SER A 39 14.52 -6.78 4.80
C SER A 39 13.14 -6.88 4.16
N PHE A 40 12.93 -7.93 3.37
CA PHE A 40 11.66 -8.16 2.68
C PHE A 40 11.14 -9.56 2.98
N THR A 41 9.84 -9.67 3.25
CA THR A 41 9.14 -10.95 3.28
C THR A 41 8.27 -11.06 2.05
N ASN A 42 8.30 -12.24 1.43
CA ASN A 42 7.50 -12.56 0.25
C ASN A 42 6.52 -13.67 0.64
N ASP A 43 5.23 -13.37 0.57
CA ASP A 43 4.17 -14.37 0.69
C ASP A 43 3.67 -14.71 -0.72
N ILE A 44 3.77 -15.99 -1.08
CA ILE A 44 3.39 -16.50 -2.40
C ILE A 44 2.39 -17.62 -2.19
N TRP A 45 1.22 -17.48 -2.79
CA TRP A 45 0.18 -18.48 -2.72
C TRP A 45 -0.62 -18.53 -4.02
N THR A 46 -1.27 -19.66 -4.25
CA THR A 46 -2.19 -19.85 -5.37
C THR A 46 -3.58 -20.11 -4.80
N ARG A 47 -4.60 -19.43 -5.34
CA ARG A 47 -5.99 -19.68 -4.98
C ARG A 47 -6.51 -20.96 -5.62
N LYS A 48 -7.66 -21.47 -5.17
CA LYS A 48 -8.28 -22.69 -5.72
C LYS A 48 -8.63 -22.58 -7.21
N ASN A 49 -8.83 -21.36 -7.71
CA ASN A 49 -9.06 -21.10 -9.12
C ASN A 49 -7.74 -20.95 -9.94
N LEU A 50 -6.61 -21.33 -9.36
CA LEU A 50 -5.27 -21.29 -9.96
C LEU A 50 -4.70 -19.88 -10.21
N ASP A 51 -5.30 -18.85 -9.59
CA ASP A 51 -4.71 -17.51 -9.58
C ASP A 51 -3.53 -17.46 -8.62
N SER A 52 -2.34 -17.16 -9.15
CA SER A 52 -1.13 -16.94 -8.34
C SER A 52 -1.09 -15.50 -7.82
N HIS A 53 -0.70 -15.36 -6.56
CA HIS A 53 -0.52 -14.09 -5.89
C HIS A 53 0.88 -14.01 -5.27
N LEU A 54 1.39 -12.77 -5.22
CA LEU A 54 2.63 -12.41 -4.55
C LEU A 54 2.34 -11.16 -3.72
N ALA A 55 2.56 -11.24 -2.41
CA ALA A 55 2.63 -10.08 -1.53
C ALA A 55 4.07 -9.88 -1.07
N ILE A 56 4.54 -8.64 -1.15
CA ILE A 56 5.89 -8.24 -0.71
C ILE A 56 5.70 -7.24 0.44
N THR A 57 6.30 -7.52 1.59
CA THR A 57 6.32 -6.59 2.74
C THR A 57 7.76 -6.19 3.05
N GLY A 58 8.03 -4.89 3.08
CA GLY A 58 9.32 -4.35 3.50
C GLY A 58 9.33 -4.06 5.01
N HIS A 59 10.41 -4.44 5.68
CA HIS A 59 10.68 -4.13 7.08
C HIS A 59 11.96 -3.29 7.13
N TYR A 60 11.90 -2.11 7.76
CA TYR A 60 13.02 -1.18 7.91
C TYR A 60 12.99 -0.54 9.30
N ILE A 61 14.18 -0.15 9.82
CA ILE A 61 14.39 0.51 11.13
C ILE A 61 15.20 1.78 10.92
#